data_AF-A0A3C2E8J4-F1
#
_entry.id   AF-A0A3C2E8J4-F1
#
_cell.length_a   1.000
_cell.length_b   1.000
_cell.length_c   1.000
_cell.angle_alpha   90.00
_cell.angle_beta   90.00
_cell.angle_gamma   90.00
#
_symmetry.space_group_name_H-M   'P 1'
#
loop_
_entity.id
_entity.type
_entity.pdbx_description
1 polymer ?
#
loop_
_entity_poly.entity_id
_entity_poly.type
_entity_poly.pdbx_seq_one_letter_code
_entity_poly.pdbx_strand_id
1 'polypeptide(L)' 'MQAIHTDPKTGKNEMATASDALGDAGDIDPKNPETWGKVPRNSPCPCGSGKKYKHCHGALVA' A
#
# COMPACT_ATOMS: atom_id res chain seq x y z
N MET A 1 -19.28 -12.86 24.70
CA MET A 1 -20.24 -12.61 23.59
C MET A 1 -19.53 -11.77 22.53
N GLN A 2 -18.94 -12.44 21.52
CA GLN A 2 -18.53 -11.78 20.28
C GLN A 2 -19.65 -12.06 19.28
N ALA A 3 -20.34 -11.02 18.82
CA ALA A 3 -21.42 -11.15 17.85
C ALA A 3 -20.80 -11.38 16.47
N ILE A 4 -20.56 -12.65 16.12
CA ILE A 4 -20.25 -13.05 14.75
C ILE A 4 -21.54 -12.98 13.93
N HIS A 5 -21.87 -11.79 13.42
CA HIS A 5 -22.87 -11.69 12.36
C HIS A 5 -22.17 -12.05 11.04
N THR A 6 -22.29 -13.31 10.64
CA THR A 6 -21.81 -13.79 9.35
C THR A 6 -22.87 -13.47 8.30
N ASP A 7 -22.51 -12.71 7.26
CA ASP A 7 -23.44 -12.37 6.19
C ASP A 7 -23.94 -13.65 5.47
N PRO A 8 -25.26 -13.88 5.37
CA PRO A 8 -25.82 -15.14 4.88
C PRO A 8 -25.67 -15.37 3.37
N LYS A 9 -25.25 -14.36 2.59
CA LYS A 9 -24.99 -14.53 1.15
C LYS A 9 -23.51 -14.80 0.85
N THR A 10 -22.60 -14.42 1.74
CA THR A 10 -21.16 -14.42 1.44
C THR A 10 -20.28 -15.12 2.48
N GLY A 11 -20.84 -15.53 3.62
CA GLY A 11 -20.12 -16.33 4.62
C GLY A 11 -18.98 -15.60 5.32
N LYS A 12 -18.89 -14.27 5.18
CA LYS A 12 -17.80 -13.45 5.72
C LYS A 12 -18.25 -12.72 6.98
N ASN A 13 -17.31 -12.55 7.89
CA ASN A 13 -17.44 -11.83 9.16
C ASN A 13 -17.26 -10.31 8.95
N GLU A 14 -18.24 -9.52 9.39
CA GLU A 14 -18.30 -8.05 9.22
C GLU A 14 -17.19 -7.23 9.92
N MET A 15 -16.14 -7.87 10.48
CA MET A 15 -14.96 -7.17 11.03
C MET A 15 -13.64 -7.55 10.34
N ALA A 16 -13.67 -8.25 9.20
CA ALA A 16 -12.48 -8.56 8.42
C ALA A 16 -12.56 -7.98 7.01
N THR A 17 -12.71 -6.66 6.88
CA THR A 17 -12.17 -5.96 5.69
C THR A 17 -10.73 -5.54 6.00
N ALA A 18 -9.85 -6.55 6.01
CA ALA A 18 -8.41 -6.37 5.91
C ALA A 18 -7.96 -6.50 4.44
N SER A 19 -8.76 -6.00 3.49
CA SER A 19 -8.50 -6.15 2.05
C SER A 19 -8.75 -4.92 1.19
N ASP A 20 -9.28 -3.80 1.71
CA ASP A 20 -9.50 -2.59 0.88
C ASP A 20 -8.75 -1.38 1.44
N ALA A 21 -7.42 -1.42 1.29
CA ALA A 21 -6.58 -0.26 1.06
C ALA A 21 -5.18 -0.72 0.60
N LEU A 22 -5.11 -1.63 -0.36
CA LEU A 22 -4.01 -1.59 -1.32
C LEU A 22 -4.20 -0.26 -2.03
N GLY A 23 -3.41 0.73 -1.60
CA GLY A 23 -3.55 2.11 -2.04
C GLY A 23 -3.73 2.16 -3.54
N ASP A 24 -4.71 2.97 -3.97
CA ASP A 24 -4.80 3.51 -5.31
C ASP A 24 -3.47 4.22 -5.62
N ALA A 25 -2.49 3.45 -6.05
CA ALA A 25 -1.32 3.91 -6.75
C ALA A 25 -1.75 4.14 -8.19
N GLY A 26 -2.69 5.06 -8.39
CA GLY A 26 -3.02 5.58 -9.70
C GLY A 26 -1.74 6.14 -10.32
N ASP A 27 -1.15 5.36 -11.22
CA ASP A 27 -0.03 5.72 -12.10
C ASP A 27 1.33 5.94 -11.41
N ILE A 28 1.76 5.03 -10.52
CA ILE A 28 3.16 5.01 -10.04
C ILE A 28 3.94 3.95 -10.82
N ASP A 29 4.60 4.36 -11.90
CA ASP A 29 5.42 3.49 -12.73
C ASP A 29 6.76 3.18 -12.05
N PRO A 30 7.07 1.92 -11.72
CA PRO A 30 8.34 1.55 -11.09
C PRO A 30 9.56 1.72 -12.01
N LYS A 31 9.34 2.05 -13.28
CA LYS A 31 10.39 2.35 -14.27
C LYS A 31 10.54 3.84 -14.54
N ASN A 32 9.55 4.66 -14.16
CA ASN A 32 9.59 6.10 -14.37
C ASN A 32 9.65 6.85 -13.03
N PRO A 33 10.83 7.32 -12.60
CA PRO A 33 10.99 8.01 -11.32
C PRO A 33 10.22 9.34 -11.23
N GLU A 34 9.80 9.93 -12.36
CA GLU A 34 8.99 11.15 -12.38
C GLU A 34 7.59 10.94 -11.78
N THR A 35 7.05 9.73 -11.92
CA THR A 35 5.75 9.35 -11.33
C THR A 35 5.82 9.16 -9.81
N TRP A 36 7.02 9.11 -9.24
CA TRP A 36 7.22 8.82 -7.81
C TRP A 36 6.99 10.03 -6.91
N GLY A 37 6.63 11.20 -7.46
CA GLY A 37 6.28 12.40 -6.69
C GLY A 37 5.13 12.20 -5.69
N LYS A 38 4.29 11.17 -5.91
CA LYS A 38 3.20 10.78 -5.00
C LYS A 38 3.58 9.63 -4.04
N VAL A 39 4.78 9.05 -4.14
CA VAL A 39 5.20 7.92 -3.30
C VAL A 39 5.52 8.40 -1.88
N PRO A 40 4.86 7.87 -0.84
CA PRO A 40 5.17 8.22 0.53
C PRO A 40 6.61 7.82 0.89
N ARG A 41 7.38 8.73 1.50
CA ARG A 41 8.78 8.51 1.91
C ARG A 41 9.03 7.24 2.75
N ASN A 42 8.05 6.81 3.55
CA ASN A 42 8.16 5.62 4.39
C ASN A 42 7.63 4.33 3.74
N SER A 43 6.99 4.41 2.57
CA SER A 43 6.47 3.26 1.82
C SER A 43 7.61 2.40 1.27
N PRO A 44 7.41 1.09 1.01
CA PRO A 44 8.33 0.31 0.17
C PRO A 44 8.64 1.04 -1.14
N CYS A 45 9.91 1.01 -1.53
CA CYS A 45 10.35 1.67 -2.76
C CYS A 45 9.79 0.91 -3.98
N PRO A 46 9.14 1.61 -4.93
CA PRO A 46 8.51 0.98 -6.10
C PRO A 46 9.51 0.27 -7.02
N CYS A 47 10.81 0.54 -6.91
CA CYS A 47 11.86 -0.17 -7.65
C CYS A 47 12.07 -1.65 -7.22
N GLY A 48 11.37 -2.13 -6.20
CA GLY A 48 11.50 -3.53 -5.74
C GLY A 48 12.73 -3.82 -4.89
N SER A 49 13.47 -2.80 -4.42
CA SER A 49 14.68 -2.98 -3.62
C SER A 49 14.45 -3.49 -2.18
N GLY A 50 13.19 -3.61 -1.75
CA GLY A 50 12.82 -3.95 -0.37
C GLY A 50 13.13 -2.87 0.67
N LYS A 51 13.73 -1.74 0.25
CA LYS A 51 14.03 -0.59 1.11
C LYS A 51 12.87 0.40 1.11
N LYS A 52 12.76 1.25 2.14
CA LYS A 52 11.82 2.38 2.16
C LYS A 52 12.23 3.42 1.11
N TYR A 53 11.27 4.11 0.49
CA TYR A 53 11.53 5.11 -0.56
C TYR A 53 12.60 6.14 -0.13
N LYS A 54 12.51 6.68 1.09
CA LYS A 54 13.49 7.62 1.66
C LYS A 54 14.91 7.10 1.87
N HIS A 55 15.12 5.78 1.87
CA HIS A 55 16.42 5.13 2.02
C HIS A 55 16.93 4.53 0.69
N CYS A 56 16.23 4.83 -0.40
CA CYS A 56 16.56 4.35 -1.74
C CYS A 56 16.49 5.56 -2.67
N HIS A 57 15.60 5.56 -3.66
CA HIS A 57 15.52 6.62 -4.66
C HIS A 57 14.94 7.96 -4.17
N GLY A 58 14.29 7.99 -3.01
CA GLY A 58 13.86 9.22 -2.35
C GLY A 58 14.88 9.75 -1.33
N ALA A 59 16.10 9.19 -1.30
CA ALA A 59 17.16 9.69 -0.44
C ALA A 59 17.52 11.12 -0.82
N LEU A 60 17.32 12.05 0.10
CA LEU A 60 17.83 13.41 -0.04
C LEU A 60 19.24 13.37 0.53
N VAL A 61 20.24 13.34 -0.36
CA VAL A 61 21.63 13.53 0.05
C VAL A 61 21.76 15.01 0.41
N ALA A 62 22.13 15.30 1.66
CA ALA A 62 22.50 16.63 2.10
C ALA A 62 23.93 16.95 1.65
#